data_AF-A0A7H1N3B8-F1
#
_entry.id   AF-A0A7H1N3B8-F1
#
_cell.length_a   1.000
_cell.length_b   1.000
_cell.length_c   1.000
_cell.angle_alpha   90.00
_cell.angle_beta   90.00
_cell.angle_gamma   90.00
#
_symmetry.space_group_name_H-M   'P 1'
#
loop_
_entity.id
_entity.type
_entity.pdbx_description
1 polymer ?
#
loop_
_entity_poly.entity_id
_entity_poly.type
_entity_poly.pdbx_seq_one_letter_code
_entity_poly.pdbx_strand_id
1 'polypeptide(L)'
;MIAYRIIAGVALAVLLLVAMPAMAQTQADLNNQACGAYKQADAKLNAVYKQILAKYKSDAAFLASLRAAQHAWLAFRDAHLASVYPATDKQTAYGSIYPTCACGVLAELTQARTAQLQVWLNGAEEGDTCAGSVGGDKNGGRQAFEQMEGAP
;
A
#
# COMPACT_ATOMS: atom_id res chain seq x y z
N MET A 1 -19.73 -22.10 59.60
CA MET A 1 -20.72 -21.36 58.79
C MET A 1 -20.19 -20.05 58.21
N ILE A 2 -19.46 -19.21 58.97
CA ILE A 2 -18.94 -17.91 58.49
C ILE A 2 -17.89 -18.05 57.36
N ALA A 3 -16.93 -18.98 57.49
CA ALA A 3 -15.91 -19.23 56.47
C ALA A 3 -16.47 -19.69 55.11
N TYR A 4 -17.55 -20.49 55.10
CA TYR A 4 -18.22 -20.91 53.86
C TYR A 4 -18.90 -19.75 53.14
N ARG A 5 -19.43 -18.77 53.89
CA ARG A 5 -20.05 -17.55 53.31
C ARG A 5 -18.99 -16.61 52.71
N ILE A 6 -17.80 -16.55 53.30
CA ILE A 6 -16.67 -15.76 52.77
C ILE A 6 -16.10 -16.45 51.52
N ILE A 7 -15.87 -17.76 51.56
CA ILE A 7 -15.34 -18.51 50.40
C ILE A 7 -16.35 -18.48 49.24
N ALA A 8 -17.64 -18.70 49.51
CA ALA A 8 -18.68 -18.60 48.49
C ALA A 8 -18.84 -17.17 47.93
N GLY A 9 -18.71 -16.15 48.79
CA GLY A 9 -18.74 -14.74 48.36
C GLY A 9 -17.55 -14.34 47.50
N VAL A 10 -16.34 -14.80 47.85
CA VAL A 10 -15.12 -14.57 47.05
C VAL A 10 -15.17 -15.36 45.73
N ALA A 11 -15.64 -16.60 45.75
CA ALA A 11 -15.83 -17.40 44.53
C ALA A 11 -16.86 -16.76 43.57
N LEU A 12 -17.95 -16.20 44.10
CA LEU A 12 -18.97 -15.50 43.31
C LEU A 12 -18.44 -14.16 42.74
N ALA A 13 -17.62 -13.43 43.50
CA ALA A 13 -16.98 -12.19 43.05
C ALA A 13 -15.90 -12.43 41.97
N VAL A 14 -15.13 -13.52 42.07
CA VAL A 14 -14.14 -13.91 41.06
C VAL A 14 -14.84 -14.38 39.77
N LEU A 15 -15.99 -15.05 39.85
CA LEU A 15 -16.77 -15.46 38.67
C LEU A 15 -17.34 -14.25 37.88
N LEU A 16 -17.63 -13.14 38.55
CA LEU A 16 -18.16 -11.92 37.94
C LEU A 16 -17.09 -11.06 37.23
N LEU A 17 -15.80 -11.22 37.57
CA LEU A 17 -14.69 -10.45 36.98
C LEU A 17 -14.19 -11.00 35.63
N VAL A 18 -14.61 -12.20 35.22
CA VAL A 18 -14.17 -12.83 33.95
C VAL A 18 -15.13 -12.53 32.78
N ALA A 19 -16.25 -11.85 33.05
CA ALA A 19 -17.21 -11.45 32.02
C ALA A 19 -16.84 -10.09 31.38
N MET A 20 -15.64 -9.99 30.80
CA MET A 20 -15.37 -8.90 29.86
C MET A 20 -16.11 -9.23 28.54
N PRO A 21 -16.96 -8.33 28.00
CA PRO A 21 -17.56 -8.56 26.70
C PRO A 21 -16.42 -8.60 25.68
N ALA A 22 -16.18 -9.76 25.08
CA ALA A 22 -15.36 -9.85 23.89
C ALA A 22 -16.03 -8.99 22.82
N MET A 23 -15.34 -7.94 22.36
CA MET A 23 -15.75 -7.19 21.17
C MET A 23 -15.71 -8.17 19.99
N ALA A 24 -16.84 -8.82 19.69
CA ALA A 24 -16.95 -9.71 18.55
C ALA A 24 -16.97 -8.84 17.28
N GLN A 25 -15.83 -8.75 16.58
CA GLN A 25 -15.79 -8.09 15.28
C GLN A 25 -16.64 -8.88 14.28
N THR A 26 -17.47 -8.18 13.50
CA THR A 26 -18.26 -8.84 12.46
C THR A 26 -17.41 -9.06 11.20
N GLN A 27 -17.76 -10.04 10.38
CA GLN A 27 -17.12 -10.22 9.06
C GLN A 27 -17.29 -8.97 8.18
N ALA A 28 -18.38 -8.22 8.35
CA ALA A 28 -18.57 -6.94 7.67
C ALA A 28 -17.54 -5.90 8.11
N ASP A 29 -17.23 -5.82 9.40
CA ASP A 29 -16.19 -4.91 9.92
C ASP A 29 -14.81 -5.27 9.41
N LEU A 30 -14.46 -6.56 9.38
CA LEU A 30 -13.18 -7.04 8.83
C LEU A 30 -13.07 -6.76 7.33
N ASN A 31 -14.15 -6.96 6.56
CA ASN A 31 -14.20 -6.61 5.13
C ASN A 31 -13.98 -5.10 4.94
N ASN A 32 -14.67 -4.27 5.72
CA ASN A 32 -14.55 -2.80 5.66
C ASN A 32 -13.15 -2.32 6.01
N GLN A 33 -12.53 -2.87 7.05
CA GLN A 33 -11.18 -2.51 7.47
C GLN A 33 -10.14 -2.86 6.39
N ALA A 34 -10.18 -4.09 5.87
CA ALA A 34 -9.24 -4.54 4.84
C ALA A 34 -9.36 -3.71 3.56
N CYS A 35 -10.58 -3.46 3.09
CA CYS A 35 -10.80 -2.63 1.92
C CYS A 35 -10.51 -1.14 2.20
N GLY A 36 -10.62 -0.69 3.46
CA GLY A 36 -10.12 0.61 3.90
C GLY A 36 -8.60 0.73 3.75
N ALA A 37 -7.84 -0.30 4.15
CA ALA A 37 -6.39 -0.34 3.99
C ALA A 37 -5.98 -0.31 2.50
N TYR A 38 -6.69 -1.06 1.64
CA TYR A 38 -6.48 -0.97 0.19
C TYR A 38 -6.71 0.44 -0.35
N LYS A 39 -7.82 1.10 0.03
CA LYS A 39 -8.08 2.49 -0.37
C LYS A 39 -6.97 3.46 0.05
N GLN A 40 -6.41 3.28 1.24
CA GLN A 40 -5.29 4.09 1.70
C GLN A 40 -4.01 3.85 0.88
N ALA A 41 -3.72 2.59 0.54
CA ALA A 41 -2.61 2.24 -0.34
C ALA A 41 -2.77 2.88 -1.73
N ASP A 42 -3.98 2.81 -2.30
CA ASP A 42 -4.29 3.40 -3.61
C ASP A 42 -4.18 4.93 -3.60
N ALA A 43 -4.65 5.58 -2.53
CA ALA A 43 -4.48 7.02 -2.34
C ALA A 43 -2.99 7.41 -2.29
N LYS A 44 -2.15 6.61 -1.61
CA LYS A 44 -0.70 6.84 -1.55
C LYS A 44 -0.04 6.66 -2.92
N LEU A 45 -0.38 5.61 -3.66
CA LEU A 45 0.11 5.40 -5.03
C LEU A 45 -0.21 6.61 -5.90
N ASN A 46 -1.46 7.06 -5.88
CA ASN A 46 -1.92 8.21 -6.66
C ASN A 46 -1.21 9.51 -6.27
N ALA A 47 -0.96 9.72 -4.97
CA ALA A 47 -0.19 10.88 -4.50
C ALA A 47 1.25 10.87 -5.03
N VAL A 48 1.95 9.73 -4.94
CA VAL A 48 3.31 9.56 -5.48
C VAL A 48 3.32 9.77 -6.99
N TYR A 49 2.38 9.16 -7.71
CA TYR A 49 2.27 9.30 -9.16
C TYR A 49 2.09 10.76 -9.59
N LYS A 50 1.21 11.52 -8.90
CA LYS A 50 1.03 12.96 -9.15
C LYS A 50 2.29 13.78 -8.89
N GLN A 51 3.06 13.44 -7.86
CA GLN A 51 4.35 14.10 -7.59
C GLN A 51 5.35 13.85 -8.72
N ILE A 52 5.40 12.63 -9.27
CA ILE A 52 6.25 12.31 -10.43
C ILE A 52 5.81 13.11 -11.65
N LEU A 53 4.50 13.16 -11.95
CA LEU A 53 3.99 13.96 -13.07
C LEU A 53 4.39 15.45 -12.95
N ALA A 54 4.36 16.00 -11.73
CA ALA A 54 4.76 17.39 -11.49
C ALA A 54 6.27 17.60 -11.62
N LYS A 55 7.09 16.71 -11.06
CA LYS A 55 8.56 16.78 -11.10
C LYS A 55 9.10 16.66 -12.52
N TYR A 56 8.54 15.75 -13.31
CA TYR A 56 8.98 15.46 -14.68
C TYR A 56 8.09 16.12 -15.75
N LYS A 57 7.39 17.21 -15.41
CA LYS A 57 6.42 17.86 -16.31
C LYS A 57 6.97 18.25 -17.69
N SER A 58 8.27 18.48 -17.80
CA SER A 58 8.95 18.87 -19.04
C SER A 58 9.47 17.66 -19.84
N ASP A 59 9.47 16.45 -19.28
CA ASP A 59 9.91 15.22 -19.96
C ASP A 59 8.72 14.44 -20.50
N ALA A 60 8.19 14.90 -21.64
CA ALA A 60 7.00 14.33 -22.25
C ALA A 60 7.16 12.85 -22.64
N ALA A 61 8.37 12.44 -23.07
CA ALA A 61 8.65 11.07 -23.51
C ALA A 61 8.65 10.10 -22.33
N PHE A 62 9.28 10.48 -21.21
CA PHE A 62 9.20 9.72 -19.97
C PHE A 62 7.75 9.63 -19.47
N LEU A 63 7.03 10.75 -19.39
CA LEU A 63 5.66 10.76 -18.88
C LEU A 63 4.69 9.92 -19.73
N ALA A 64 4.87 9.88 -21.07
CA ALA A 64 4.10 9.00 -21.93
C ALA A 64 4.37 7.52 -21.61
N SER A 65 5.64 7.16 -21.43
CA SER A 65 6.06 5.79 -21.09
C SER A 65 5.59 5.38 -19.70
N LEU A 66 5.66 6.28 -18.71
CA LEU A 66 5.20 6.03 -17.35
C LEU A 66 3.68 5.80 -17.30
N ARG A 67 2.90 6.59 -18.05
CA ARG A 67 1.44 6.38 -18.18
C ARG A 67 1.12 5.00 -18.76
N ALA A 68 1.79 4.63 -19.84
CA ALA A 68 1.62 3.31 -20.45
C ALA A 68 1.96 2.19 -19.45
N ALA A 69 3.05 2.32 -18.70
CA ALA A 69 3.44 1.37 -17.67
C ALA A 69 2.43 1.29 -16.52
N GLN A 70 1.83 2.41 -16.08
CA GLN A 70 0.77 2.38 -15.07
C GLN A 70 -0.51 1.70 -15.57
N HIS A 71 -0.93 1.96 -16.80
CA HIS A 71 -2.09 1.28 -17.38
C HIS A 71 -1.86 -0.23 -17.49
N ALA A 72 -0.67 -0.65 -17.94
CA ALA A 72 -0.30 -2.06 -17.97
C ALA A 72 -0.26 -2.68 -16.57
N TRP A 73 0.23 -1.93 -15.57
CA TRP A 73 0.22 -2.38 -14.18
C TRP A 73 -1.19 -2.59 -13.62
N LEU A 74 -2.15 -1.71 -13.95
CA LEU A 74 -3.55 -1.91 -13.55
C LEU A 74 -4.12 -3.20 -14.15
N ALA A 75 -3.89 -3.44 -15.44
CA ALA A 75 -4.29 -4.69 -16.09
C ALA A 75 -3.64 -5.92 -15.43
N PHE A 76 -2.34 -5.85 -15.12
CA PHE A 76 -1.64 -6.90 -14.37
C PHE A 76 -2.26 -7.12 -12.98
N ARG A 77 -2.52 -6.06 -12.21
CA ARG A 77 -3.10 -6.15 -10.86
C ARG A 77 -4.43 -6.89 -10.89
N ASP A 78 -5.29 -6.52 -11.83
CA ASP A 78 -6.62 -7.11 -11.94
C ASP A 78 -6.53 -8.57 -12.43
N ALA A 79 -5.65 -8.85 -13.39
CA ALA A 79 -5.37 -10.22 -13.85
C ALA A 79 -4.75 -11.10 -12.76
N HIS A 80 -3.86 -10.54 -11.93
CA HIS A 80 -3.26 -11.24 -10.81
C HIS A 80 -4.31 -11.58 -9.75
N LEU A 81 -5.19 -10.63 -9.38
CA LEU A 81 -6.28 -10.95 -8.46
C LEU A 81 -7.19 -12.04 -9.04
N ALA A 82 -7.49 -11.98 -10.34
CA ALA A 82 -8.27 -13.02 -11.02
C ALA A 82 -7.57 -14.38 -11.03
N SER A 83 -6.23 -14.44 -11.09
CA SER A 83 -5.49 -15.71 -11.01
C SER A 83 -5.44 -16.28 -9.60
N VAL A 84 -5.39 -15.43 -8.57
CA VAL A 84 -5.48 -15.85 -7.16
C VAL A 84 -6.87 -16.42 -6.85
N TYR A 85 -7.92 -15.84 -7.44
CA TYR A 85 -9.30 -16.27 -7.26
C TYR A 85 -9.97 -16.57 -8.59
N PRO A 86 -9.75 -17.73 -9.24
CA PRO A 86 -10.20 -17.98 -10.62
C PRO A 86 -11.71 -18.21 -10.79
N ALA A 87 -12.41 -18.76 -9.79
CA ALA A 87 -13.85 -19.07 -9.87
C ALA A 87 -14.71 -17.86 -10.31
N THR A 88 -15.70 -18.05 -11.19
CA THR A 88 -16.59 -16.97 -11.64
C THR A 88 -17.43 -16.40 -10.50
N ASP A 89 -18.03 -17.27 -9.69
CA ASP A 89 -18.77 -16.89 -8.48
C ASP A 89 -17.83 -16.94 -7.26
N LYS A 90 -17.30 -15.77 -6.89
CA LYS A 90 -16.32 -15.63 -5.81
C LYS A 90 -16.94 -15.92 -4.44
N GLN A 91 -18.18 -15.47 -4.22
CA GLN A 91 -18.88 -15.63 -2.94
C GLN A 91 -19.23 -17.10 -2.70
N THR A 92 -19.70 -17.82 -3.72
CA THR A 92 -19.98 -19.25 -3.59
C THR A 92 -18.70 -20.06 -3.40
N ALA A 93 -17.61 -19.71 -4.09
CA ALA A 93 -16.35 -20.47 -4.01
C ALA A 93 -15.53 -20.20 -2.74
N TYR A 94 -15.48 -18.95 -2.28
CA TYR A 94 -14.56 -18.51 -1.22
C TYR A 94 -15.28 -17.94 0.03
N GLY A 95 -16.60 -17.80 -0.01
CA GLY A 95 -17.40 -17.37 1.13
C GLY A 95 -17.25 -15.89 1.49
N SER A 96 -17.72 -15.54 2.68
CA SER A 96 -17.81 -14.16 3.17
C SER A 96 -16.46 -13.51 3.51
N ILE A 97 -15.37 -14.30 3.56
CA ILE A 97 -13.99 -13.82 3.79
C ILE A 97 -13.34 -13.28 2.51
N TYR A 98 -13.88 -13.60 1.34
CA TYR A 98 -13.32 -13.19 0.05
C TYR A 98 -13.01 -11.69 -0.05
N PRO A 99 -13.89 -10.75 0.35
CA PRO A 99 -13.61 -9.32 0.22
C PRO A 99 -12.38 -8.91 1.05
N THR A 100 -12.25 -9.40 2.28
CA THR A 100 -11.05 -9.18 3.11
C THR A 100 -9.79 -9.64 2.39
N CYS A 101 -9.74 -10.88 1.91
CA CYS A 101 -8.53 -11.42 1.29
C CYS A 101 -8.21 -10.76 -0.06
N ALA A 102 -9.21 -10.49 -0.89
CA ALA A 102 -9.04 -9.77 -2.15
C ALA A 102 -8.50 -8.36 -1.94
N CYS A 103 -9.05 -7.62 -0.95
CA CYS A 103 -8.54 -6.31 -0.58
C CYS A 103 -7.11 -6.37 -0.02
N GLY A 104 -6.73 -7.44 0.69
CA GLY A 104 -5.36 -7.69 1.11
C GLY A 104 -4.38 -7.79 -0.07
N VAL A 105 -4.69 -8.65 -1.06
CA VAL A 105 -3.86 -8.81 -2.28
C VAL A 105 -3.71 -7.49 -3.03
N LEU A 106 -4.82 -6.76 -3.19
CA LEU A 106 -4.80 -5.45 -3.87
C LEU A 106 -3.96 -4.42 -3.11
N ALA A 107 -4.03 -4.40 -1.77
CA ALA A 107 -3.24 -3.50 -0.96
C ALA A 107 -1.74 -3.78 -1.10
N GLU A 108 -1.33 -5.05 -1.04
CA GLU A 108 0.07 -5.47 -1.18
C GLU A 108 0.66 -5.05 -2.53
N LEU A 109 -0.01 -5.41 -3.63
CA LEU A 109 0.44 -5.02 -4.98
C LEU A 109 0.56 -3.50 -5.13
N THR A 110 -0.39 -2.76 -4.56
CA THR A 110 -0.42 -1.29 -4.62
C THR A 110 0.71 -0.66 -3.81
N GLN A 111 1.05 -1.22 -2.64
CA GLN A 111 2.20 -0.79 -1.84
C GLN A 111 3.52 -1.08 -2.57
N ALA A 112 3.68 -2.26 -3.15
CA ALA A 112 4.85 -2.62 -3.93
C ALA A 112 5.03 -1.68 -5.13
N ARG A 113 3.94 -1.39 -5.86
CA ARG A 113 4.00 -0.43 -6.97
C ARG A 113 4.34 0.98 -6.52
N THR A 114 3.83 1.40 -5.37
CA THR A 114 4.19 2.69 -4.77
C THR A 114 5.69 2.76 -4.51
N ALA A 115 6.30 1.70 -3.95
CA ALA A 115 7.74 1.65 -3.71
C ALA A 115 8.55 1.72 -5.01
N GLN A 116 8.12 0.99 -6.04
CA GLN A 116 8.73 1.08 -7.37
C GLN A 116 8.66 2.50 -7.94
N LEU A 117 7.56 3.23 -7.72
CA LEU A 117 7.39 4.60 -8.20
C LEU A 117 8.24 5.61 -7.43
N GLN A 118 8.49 5.38 -6.15
CA GLN A 118 9.24 6.31 -5.30
C GLN A 118 10.68 6.53 -5.77
N VAL A 119 11.27 5.61 -6.54
CA VAL A 119 12.63 5.78 -7.09
C VAL A 119 12.76 7.07 -7.92
N TRP A 120 11.73 7.46 -8.67
CA TRP A 120 11.73 8.71 -9.45
C TRP A 120 11.67 9.97 -8.59
N LEU A 121 11.23 9.86 -7.35
CA LEU A 121 11.23 10.96 -6.38
C LEU A 121 12.53 11.01 -5.57
N ASN A 122 13.07 9.84 -5.23
CA ASN A 122 14.26 9.71 -4.39
C ASN A 122 15.57 9.94 -5.17
N GLY A 123 15.57 9.71 -6.49
CA GLY A 123 16.78 9.73 -7.30
C GLY A 123 17.51 8.38 -7.30
N ALA A 124 18.56 8.30 -8.11
CA ALA A 124 19.44 7.13 -8.20
C ALA A 124 20.78 7.43 -7.53
N GLU A 125 21.53 6.39 -7.24
CA GLU A 125 22.90 6.51 -6.73
C GLU A 125 23.80 7.20 -7.77
N GLU A 126 24.70 8.06 -7.31
CA GLU A 126 25.64 8.74 -8.19
C GLU A 126 26.53 7.71 -8.91
N GLY A 127 26.64 7.82 -10.23
CA GLY A 127 27.39 6.87 -11.05
C GLY A 127 26.61 5.63 -11.50
N ASP A 128 25.34 5.46 -11.11
CA ASP A 128 24.48 4.39 -11.64
C ASP A 128 24.09 4.67 -13.10
N THR A 129 24.84 4.08 -14.03
CA THR A 129 24.58 4.19 -15.48
C THR A 129 23.30 3.47 -15.91
N CYS A 130 22.74 2.59 -15.07
CA CYS A 130 21.52 1.85 -15.32
C CYS A 130 20.26 2.54 -14.77
N ALA A 131 20.39 3.71 -14.13
CA ALA A 131 19.30 4.48 -13.53
C ALA A 131 18.22 4.95 -14.52
N GLY A 132 18.51 4.95 -15.82
CA GLY A 132 17.55 5.26 -16.88
C GLY A 132 16.94 6.66 -16.75
N SER A 133 15.61 6.74 -16.61
CA SER A 133 14.86 8.00 -16.50
C SER A 133 14.85 8.61 -15.09
N VAL A 134 15.44 7.94 -14.10
CA VAL A 134 15.50 8.44 -12.72
C VAL A 134 16.50 9.61 -12.65
N GLY A 135 16.09 10.71 -12.00
CA GLY A 135 16.96 11.89 -11.80
C GLY A 135 16.91 12.93 -12.92
N GLY A 136 15.95 12.81 -13.85
CA GLY A 136 15.72 13.73 -14.97
C GLY A 136 15.17 15.11 -14.57
N ASP A 137 15.91 15.88 -13.77
CA ASP A 137 15.94 17.34 -13.83
C ASP A 137 17.41 17.78 -13.81
N LYS A 138 18.05 17.70 -14.99
CA LYS A 138 19.47 18.04 -15.15
C LYS A 138 19.74 19.56 -15.14
N ASN A 139 18.75 20.41 -14.85
CA ASN A 139 19.00 21.85 -14.73
C ASN A 139 19.87 22.21 -13.51
N GLY A 140 19.95 21.35 -12.49
CA GLY A 140 20.82 21.56 -11.33
C GLY A 140 22.27 21.10 -11.52
N GLY A 141 22.50 20.01 -12.25
CA GLY A 141 23.84 19.40 -12.40
C GLY A 141 24.74 20.11 -13.42
N ARG A 142 24.16 20.73 -14.45
CA ARG A 142 24.91 21.49 -15.45
C ARG A 142 25.46 22.81 -14.90
N GLN A 143 24.77 23.41 -13.92
CA GLN A 143 25.22 24.65 -13.26
C GLN A 143 26.47 24.45 -12.39
N ALA A 144 26.70 23.23 -11.88
CA ALA A 144 27.90 22.92 -11.10
C ALA A 144 29.15 22.74 -11.98
N PHE A 145 29.00 22.15 -13.17
CA PHE A 145 30.13 21.95 -14.10
C PHE A 145 30.55 23.26 -14.78
N GLU A 146 29.60 24.12 -15.16
CA GLU A 146 29.88 25.44 -15.76
C GLU A 146 30.52 26.44 -14.78
N GLN A 147 30.46 26.19 -13.46
CA GLN A 147 31.15 26.98 -12.43
C GLN A 147 32.59 26.51 -12.14
N MET A 148 33.00 25.33 -12.65
CA MET A 148 34.35 24.78 -12.45
C MET A 148 35.27 24.96 -13.66
N GLU A 149 34.73 25.33 -14.82
CA GLU A 149 35.50 25.54 -16.07
C GLU A 149 35.95 27.02 -16.28
N GLY A 150 35.64 27.90 -15.32
CA GLY A 150 35.91 29.35 -15.40
C GLY A 150 36.67 29.95 -14.22
N ALA A 151 37.33 29.14 -13.38
CA ALA A 151 38.20 29.66 -12.32
C ALA A 151 39.64 29.87 -12.87
N PRO A 152 40.29 31.02 -12.61
CA PRO A 152 41.63 31.34 -13.10
C PRO A 152 42.73 30.43 -12.57
#